data_AF-A0A812JWN1-F1
#
_entry.id   AF-A0A812JWN1-F1
#
_cell.length_a   1.000
_cell.length_b   1.000
_cell.length_c   1.000
_cell.angle_alpha   90.00
_cell.angle_beta   90.00
_cell.angle_gamma   90.00
#
_symmetry.space_group_name_H-M   'P 1'
#
loop_
_entity.id
_entity.type
_entity.pdbx_description
1 polymer ?
#
loop_
_entity_poly.entity_id
_entity_poly.type
_entity_poly.pdbx_seq_one_letter_code
_entity_poly.pdbx_strand_id
1 'polypeptide(L)'
;MKICHMTPGRLLALPFLLQLQIGLAQGSGFTVAYTDHASRLRADLLRDYDSVVPPRSEREVDYSKAGTDVALEIRIFKVQGVDASLGQMRLKVWVRMSWTDSRLSWDPAAYGNITTTHFRTQHASNAENTEIWLPDVQLYNANVGNEFSLDSALASVTSDGFVFWSRPGLLDTLCKFSGLVAFPFDELSCAMEWGGWTYSGGFQGIRLSGKGYSASTAEETAGSSYQEYSIVEIDVDAKTNFYEAYPNEPWTVLKFTVRLGRASFYYSLLIVFPTVLITYLSFGVFFMSHEVGERLSFGITLLLVIEVMKTTGASFVPVCGELLWIDLFMLVNTVFCCASLVETMAVLFFAFHVDQHILPNWLAWAAPWCLCRQQQSFLVESNAGRIFRQLNRDRSARLQAKSTRNLQKGRRIEELSEAKLTETDTERLIFFENLFYLLDSDSNGLITAEDAATMLSFVNLSLSRGVLEDILQSAWQEKKLFDCRDFLEICVELMWTTPFKEIKLGAENYISSQTRHTKRCHTYWLKWSRI
;
A
#
# COMPACT_ATOMS: atom_id res chain seq x y z
N MET A 1 -9.58 47.15 -5.02
CA MET A 1 -8.71 48.21 -5.57
C MET A 1 -8.91 48.22 -7.08
N LYS A 2 -9.52 49.31 -7.59
CA LYS A 2 -9.79 49.70 -8.99
C LYS A 2 -10.61 48.76 -9.89
N ILE A 3 -11.93 48.84 -9.66
CA ILE A 3 -12.98 48.81 -10.69
C ILE A 3 -13.02 50.23 -11.30
N CYS A 4 -13.14 50.38 -12.63
CA CYS A 4 -13.39 51.68 -13.25
C CYS A 4 -14.54 51.60 -14.27
N HIS A 5 -15.47 52.52 -14.10
CA HIS A 5 -16.82 52.61 -14.64
C HIS A 5 -16.90 52.90 -16.14
N MET A 6 -17.93 52.33 -16.77
CA MET A 6 -18.56 52.84 -18.00
C MET A 6 -19.52 54.01 -17.67
N THR A 7 -19.50 55.05 -18.50
CA THR A 7 -20.67 55.89 -18.82
C THR A 7 -20.61 56.35 -20.28
N PRO A 8 -21.78 56.56 -20.95
CA PRO A 8 -21.86 56.76 -22.41
C PRO A 8 -22.09 58.24 -22.81
N GLY A 9 -21.65 58.63 -24.01
CA GLY A 9 -21.83 59.99 -24.50
C GLY A 9 -21.72 60.16 -26.03
N ARG A 10 -22.91 60.22 -26.66
CA ARG A 10 -23.34 61.07 -27.80
C ARG A 10 -22.61 61.03 -29.16
N LEU A 11 -23.39 60.53 -30.13
CA LEU A 11 -23.60 61.00 -31.51
C LEU A 11 -22.92 62.31 -31.91
N LEU A 12 -22.16 62.27 -33.02
CA LEU A 12 -22.22 63.25 -34.10
C LEU A 12 -21.92 62.53 -35.44
N ALA A 13 -22.87 62.62 -36.35
CA ALA A 13 -22.79 62.12 -37.72
C ALA A 13 -22.07 63.14 -38.61
N LEU A 14 -21.27 62.66 -39.57
CA LEU A 14 -21.12 63.20 -40.93
C LEU A 14 -20.36 62.18 -41.82
N PRO A 15 -20.70 62.08 -43.12
CA PRO A 15 -20.45 60.89 -43.94
C PRO A 15 -19.11 60.98 -44.66
N PHE A 16 -18.32 59.90 -44.64
CA PHE A 16 -17.22 59.71 -45.58
C PHE A 16 -17.65 58.70 -46.64
N LEU A 17 -17.77 59.19 -47.87
CA LEU A 17 -18.05 58.44 -49.08
C LEU A 17 -17.04 57.30 -49.24
N LEU A 18 -17.53 56.07 -49.09
CA LEU A 18 -16.79 54.85 -49.40
C LEU A 18 -16.73 54.70 -50.92
N GLN A 19 -15.66 55.17 -51.55
CA GLN A 19 -15.31 54.71 -52.89
C GLN A 19 -14.80 53.28 -52.78
N LEU A 20 -15.65 52.35 -53.23
CA LEU A 20 -15.31 50.98 -53.56
C LEU A 20 -14.38 51.00 -54.79
N GLN A 21 -13.08 51.20 -54.58
CA GLN A 21 -12.10 50.82 -55.60
C GLN A 21 -11.75 49.35 -55.41
N ILE A 22 -12.38 48.54 -56.28
CA ILE A 22 -11.91 47.21 -56.65
C ILE A 22 -10.52 47.41 -57.27
N GLY A 23 -9.48 47.32 -56.45
CA GLY A 23 -8.14 47.08 -56.90
C GLY A 23 -8.06 45.64 -57.39
N LEU A 24 -8.33 45.43 -58.68
CA LEU A 24 -7.83 44.26 -59.43
C LEU A 24 -6.30 44.35 -59.44
N ALA A 25 -5.68 43.96 -58.33
CA ALA A 25 -4.26 43.73 -58.26
C ALA A 25 -3.94 42.48 -59.12
N GLN A 26 -2.94 42.62 -59.97
CA GLN A 26 -2.43 41.67 -60.97
C GLN A 26 -1.89 40.36 -60.34
N GLY A 27 -2.72 39.61 -59.62
CA GLY A 27 -2.40 38.29 -59.06
C GLY A 27 -3.08 37.12 -59.77
N SER A 28 -4.04 37.39 -60.67
CA SER A 28 -4.82 36.37 -61.37
C SER A 28 -4.07 35.69 -62.52
N GLY A 29 -3.16 36.39 -63.21
CA GLY A 29 -2.43 35.81 -64.34
C GLY A 29 -1.40 34.74 -63.94
N PHE A 30 -0.68 34.97 -62.83
CA PHE A 30 0.34 34.03 -62.34
C PHE A 30 -0.28 32.80 -61.68
N THR A 31 -1.37 32.97 -60.93
CA THR A 31 -2.09 31.86 -60.29
C THR A 31 -2.81 30.97 -61.30
N VAL A 32 -3.44 31.55 -62.33
CA VAL A 32 -4.06 30.79 -63.43
C VAL A 32 -3.01 30.06 -64.29
N ALA A 33 -1.89 30.71 -64.61
CA ALA A 33 -0.81 30.06 -65.36
C ALA A 33 -0.19 28.88 -64.58
N TYR A 34 0.02 29.03 -63.26
CA TYR A 34 0.49 27.94 -62.41
C TYR A 34 -0.50 26.76 -62.38
N THR A 35 -1.81 27.02 -62.23
CA THR A 35 -2.82 25.96 -62.20
C THR A 35 -2.93 25.20 -63.52
N ASP A 36 -2.77 25.89 -64.65
CA ASP A 36 -2.82 25.27 -65.97
C ASP A 36 -1.58 24.40 -66.22
N HIS A 37 -0.38 24.90 -65.88
CA HIS A 37 0.85 24.12 -65.98
C HIS A 37 0.86 22.91 -65.04
N ALA A 38 0.36 23.05 -63.80
CA ALA A 38 0.26 21.96 -62.85
C ALA A 38 -0.75 20.88 -63.29
N SER A 39 -1.90 21.30 -63.82
CA SER A 39 -2.92 20.37 -64.33
C SER A 39 -2.42 19.61 -65.56
N ARG A 40 -1.72 20.30 -66.48
CA ARG A 40 -1.10 19.69 -67.65
C ARG A 40 -0.01 18.70 -67.26
N LEU A 41 0.92 19.10 -66.38
CA LEU A 41 1.97 18.24 -65.85
C LEU A 41 1.38 16.95 -65.29
N ARG A 42 0.36 17.08 -64.45
CA ARG A 42 -0.30 15.93 -63.83
C ARG A 42 -0.97 15.02 -64.86
N ALA A 43 -1.65 15.58 -65.86
CA ALA A 43 -2.27 14.79 -66.92
C ALA A 43 -1.24 14.06 -67.81
N ASP A 44 -0.08 14.67 -68.04
CA ASP A 44 1.01 14.08 -68.81
C ASP A 44 1.71 12.95 -68.04
N LEU A 45 1.99 13.16 -66.75
CA LEU A 45 2.61 12.13 -65.89
C LEU A 45 1.73 10.88 -65.70
N LEU A 46 0.41 11.05 -65.69
CA LEU A 46 -0.54 9.96 -65.48
C LEU A 46 -1.06 9.32 -66.78
N ARG A 47 -0.63 9.78 -67.96
CA ARG A 47 -1.26 9.41 -69.25
C ARG A 47 -1.20 7.91 -69.59
N ASP A 48 -0.24 7.17 -69.04
CA ASP A 48 -0.09 5.72 -69.20
C ASP A 48 0.56 5.11 -67.94
N TYR A 49 0.27 5.68 -66.78
CA TYR A 49 0.88 5.26 -65.52
C TYR A 49 0.11 4.10 -64.89
N ASP A 50 0.77 2.95 -64.74
CA ASP A 50 0.23 1.81 -63.99
C ASP A 50 0.65 1.90 -62.51
N SER A 51 -0.33 2.12 -61.64
CA SER A 51 -0.15 2.25 -60.19
C SER A 51 -0.02 0.91 -59.46
N VAL A 52 -0.26 -0.22 -60.11
CA VAL A 52 -0.07 -1.55 -59.52
C VAL A 52 1.39 -1.99 -59.65
N VAL A 53 2.06 -1.59 -60.72
CA VAL A 53 3.43 -2.03 -61.04
C VAL A 53 4.48 -1.24 -60.27
N PRO A 54 5.36 -1.92 -59.49
CA PRO A 54 6.43 -1.26 -58.75
C PRO A 54 7.44 -0.59 -59.69
N PRO A 55 7.93 0.62 -59.35
CA PRO A 55 8.92 1.30 -60.16
C PRO A 55 10.27 0.57 -60.12
N ARG A 56 10.90 0.46 -61.27
CA ARG A 56 12.20 -0.18 -61.40
C ARG A 56 13.29 0.68 -60.76
N SER A 57 14.17 0.07 -59.95
CA SER A 57 15.40 0.73 -59.54
C SER A 57 16.36 0.86 -60.72
N GLU A 58 16.83 2.08 -61.01
CA GLU A 58 17.84 2.35 -62.04
C GLU A 58 19.23 1.78 -61.69
N ARG A 59 19.43 1.33 -60.45
CA ARG A 59 20.74 0.87 -59.95
C ARG A 59 21.10 -0.56 -60.39
N GLU A 60 20.16 -1.38 -60.83
CA GLU A 60 20.42 -2.77 -61.24
C GLU A 60 19.94 -3.10 -62.66
N VAL A 61 20.91 -3.47 -63.50
CA VAL A 61 20.70 -3.92 -64.89
C VAL A 61 20.08 -5.32 -64.94
N ASP A 62 20.21 -6.10 -63.86
CA ASP A 62 19.71 -7.46 -63.76
C ASP A 62 18.23 -7.47 -63.33
N TYR A 63 17.35 -7.96 -64.20
CA TYR A 63 15.89 -7.91 -64.02
C TYR A 63 15.40 -8.71 -62.81
N SER A 64 16.20 -9.66 -62.30
CA SER A 64 15.89 -10.46 -61.12
C SER A 64 16.16 -9.77 -59.77
N LYS A 65 16.69 -8.54 -59.77
CA LYS A 65 17.00 -7.77 -58.54
C LYS A 65 16.55 -6.30 -58.58
N ALA A 66 15.88 -5.88 -59.66
CA ALA A 66 15.61 -4.47 -59.96
C ALA A 66 14.49 -3.80 -59.12
N GLY A 67 14.21 -4.31 -57.92
CA GLY A 67 13.13 -3.85 -57.05
C GLY A 67 13.28 -2.41 -56.58
N THR A 68 12.16 -1.81 -56.14
CA THR A 68 12.13 -0.45 -55.60
C THR A 68 12.76 -0.40 -54.21
N ASP A 69 13.70 0.53 -53.98
CA ASP A 69 14.25 0.80 -52.65
C ASP A 69 13.35 1.76 -51.87
N VAL A 70 12.60 1.23 -50.91
CA VAL A 70 11.71 1.99 -50.02
C VAL A 70 12.42 2.28 -48.70
N ALA A 71 12.67 3.56 -48.42
CA ALA A 71 13.23 4.00 -47.15
C ALA A 71 12.12 4.32 -46.15
N LEU A 72 12.14 3.67 -44.99
CA LEU A 72 11.18 3.84 -43.91
C LEU A 72 11.77 4.68 -42.77
N GLU A 73 10.99 5.65 -42.29
CA GLU A 73 11.22 6.37 -41.03
C GLU A 73 9.92 6.43 -40.22
N ILE A 74 9.99 6.10 -38.92
CA ILE A 74 8.86 6.22 -38.01
C ILE A 74 9.13 7.41 -37.07
N ARG A 75 8.33 8.47 -37.21
CA ARG A 75 8.34 9.58 -36.26
C ARG A 75 7.35 9.31 -35.14
N ILE A 76 7.83 9.10 -33.92
CA ILE A 76 6.97 8.88 -32.75
C ILE A 76 6.71 10.21 -32.06
N PHE A 77 5.45 10.60 -32.02
CA PHE A 77 4.99 11.84 -31.43
C PHE A 77 4.67 11.68 -29.94
N LYS A 78 3.90 10.64 -29.59
CA LYS A 78 3.51 10.34 -28.21
C LYS A 78 3.17 8.85 -28.02
N VAL A 79 3.51 8.28 -26.87
CA VAL A 79 2.92 7.03 -26.38
C VAL A 79 1.53 7.34 -25.83
N GLN A 80 0.48 6.91 -26.53
CA GLN A 80 -0.89 7.24 -26.13
C GLN A 80 -1.37 6.36 -24.97
N GLY A 81 -0.97 5.08 -24.97
CA GLY A 81 -1.32 4.14 -23.91
C GLY A 81 -0.70 2.78 -24.14
N VAL A 82 -0.54 2.05 -23.05
CA VAL A 82 -0.11 0.65 -23.03
C VAL A 82 -1.13 -0.14 -22.23
N ASP A 83 -1.72 -1.14 -22.86
CA ASP A 83 -2.58 -2.12 -22.21
C ASP A 83 -1.81 -3.42 -22.09
N ALA A 84 -1.23 -3.65 -20.91
CA ALA A 84 -0.48 -4.86 -20.63
C ALA A 84 -1.36 -6.12 -20.56
N SER A 85 -2.67 -5.98 -20.28
CA SER A 85 -3.60 -7.11 -20.21
C SER A 85 -3.97 -7.62 -21.59
N LEU A 86 -4.15 -6.71 -22.56
CA LEU A 86 -4.39 -7.03 -23.96
C LEU A 86 -3.10 -7.25 -24.76
N GLY A 87 -1.94 -6.95 -24.18
CA GLY A 87 -0.66 -6.99 -24.88
C GLY A 87 -0.61 -5.96 -26.01
N GLN A 88 -1.15 -4.76 -25.80
CA GLN A 88 -1.29 -3.73 -26.83
C GLN A 88 -0.54 -2.45 -26.45
N MET A 89 0.16 -1.86 -27.42
CA MET A 89 0.75 -0.53 -27.30
C MET A 89 0.21 0.37 -28.42
N ARG A 90 -0.31 1.54 -28.03
CA ARG A 90 -0.84 2.55 -28.93
C ARG A 90 0.10 3.75 -29.02
N LEU A 91 0.58 4.06 -30.22
CA LEU A 91 1.48 5.16 -30.50
C LEU A 91 0.86 6.17 -31.47
N LYS A 92 0.97 7.47 -31.17
CA LYS A 92 0.74 8.53 -32.15
C LYS A 92 2.02 8.72 -32.95
N VAL A 93 1.96 8.44 -34.25
CA VAL A 93 3.14 8.46 -35.13
C VAL A 93 2.86 9.15 -36.45
N TRP A 94 3.94 9.53 -37.13
CA TRP A 94 3.94 9.74 -38.58
C TRP A 94 4.82 8.66 -39.22
N VAL A 95 4.22 7.85 -40.08
CA VAL A 95 4.94 6.86 -40.87
C VAL A 95 5.37 7.53 -42.16
N ARG A 96 6.69 7.61 -42.38
CA ARG A 96 7.29 8.24 -43.55
C ARG A 96 7.96 7.19 -44.41
N MET A 97 7.60 7.19 -45.68
CA MET A 97 8.20 6.35 -46.69
C MET A 97 8.74 7.24 -47.79
N SER A 98 9.87 6.85 -48.36
CA SER A 98 10.41 7.52 -49.54
C SER A 98 11.03 6.53 -50.50
N TRP A 99 10.80 6.75 -51.78
CA TRP A 99 11.32 5.94 -52.88
C TRP A 99 11.49 6.82 -54.11
N THR A 100 12.06 6.27 -55.19
CA THR A 100 12.22 6.99 -56.46
C THR A 100 11.42 6.26 -57.53
N ASP A 101 10.62 7.01 -58.29
CA ASP A 101 9.90 6.53 -59.46
C ASP A 101 10.27 7.38 -60.68
N SER A 102 11.09 6.84 -61.56
CA SER A 102 11.57 7.54 -62.76
C SER A 102 10.45 7.86 -63.76
N ARG A 103 9.33 7.14 -63.71
CA ARG A 103 8.13 7.40 -64.54
C ARG A 103 7.45 8.72 -64.15
N LEU A 104 7.70 9.20 -62.93
CA LEU A 104 7.14 10.45 -62.40
C LEU A 104 8.15 11.61 -62.48
N SER A 105 9.21 11.49 -63.30
CA SER A 105 10.17 12.57 -63.52
C SER A 105 9.73 13.51 -64.64
N TRP A 106 10.09 14.80 -64.54
CA TRP A 106 9.81 15.80 -65.58
C TRP A 106 10.86 16.90 -65.59
N ASP A 107 10.96 17.62 -66.71
CA ASP A 107 11.75 18.84 -66.82
C ASP A 107 10.95 20.04 -66.28
N PRO A 108 11.35 20.69 -65.17
CA PRO A 108 10.65 21.87 -64.64
C PRO A 108 10.49 22.99 -65.66
N ALA A 109 11.46 23.17 -66.57
CA ALA A 109 11.43 24.24 -67.56
C ALA A 109 10.23 24.11 -68.53
N ALA A 110 9.78 22.89 -68.79
CA ALA A 110 8.64 22.61 -69.67
C ALA A 110 7.28 22.96 -69.01
N TYR A 111 7.20 23.00 -67.68
CA TYR A 111 5.95 23.16 -66.91
C TYR A 111 5.98 24.35 -65.96
N GLY A 112 6.59 25.46 -66.37
CA GLY A 112 6.56 26.71 -65.60
C GLY A 112 7.40 26.67 -64.32
N ASN A 113 8.52 25.92 -64.33
CA ASN A 113 9.44 25.72 -63.21
C ASN A 113 8.81 25.08 -61.97
N ILE A 114 7.77 24.26 -62.16
CA ILE A 114 7.21 23.43 -61.09
C ILE A 114 8.23 22.35 -60.74
N THR A 115 8.71 22.34 -59.50
CA THR A 115 9.69 21.36 -58.99
C THR A 115 9.06 20.30 -58.09
N THR A 116 7.80 20.50 -57.66
CA THR A 116 7.09 19.59 -56.76
C THR A 116 5.61 19.55 -57.11
N THR A 117 5.02 18.36 -57.07
CA THR A 117 3.60 18.13 -57.26
C THR A 117 3.08 17.11 -56.25
N HIS A 118 1.76 16.98 -56.12
CA HIS A 118 1.12 16.11 -55.15
C HIS A 118 0.13 15.14 -55.82
N PHE A 119 0.13 13.89 -55.35
CA PHE A 119 -0.77 12.84 -55.82
C PHE A 119 -1.61 12.27 -54.69
N ARG A 120 -2.85 11.87 -55.01
CA ARG A 120 -3.77 11.23 -54.09
C ARG A 120 -3.36 9.79 -53.88
N THR A 121 -3.27 9.40 -52.61
CA THR A 121 -2.95 8.03 -52.18
C THR A 121 -4.11 7.46 -51.36
N GLN A 122 -5.32 7.48 -51.92
CA GLN A 122 -6.50 7.00 -51.20
C GLN A 122 -6.39 5.50 -50.98
N HIS A 123 -6.32 5.08 -49.72
CA HIS A 123 -6.40 3.69 -49.29
C HIS A 123 -7.53 3.63 -48.27
N ALA A 124 -8.76 3.59 -48.78
CA ALA A 124 -9.96 3.42 -47.98
C ALA A 124 -10.78 2.30 -48.64
N SER A 125 -10.60 1.08 -48.15
CA SER A 125 -11.35 -0.15 -48.46
C SER A 125 -11.38 -0.63 -49.93
N ASN A 126 -10.99 0.22 -50.88
CA ASN A 126 -10.85 -0.09 -52.29
C ASN A 126 -9.46 0.38 -52.72
N ALA A 127 -8.50 -0.55 -52.84
CA ALA A 127 -7.15 -0.29 -53.36
C ALA A 127 -7.11 0.26 -54.80
N GLU A 128 -8.27 0.44 -55.44
CA GLU A 128 -8.44 0.82 -56.84
C GLU A 128 -8.32 2.33 -57.13
N ASN A 129 -8.09 3.19 -56.12
CA ASN A 129 -8.12 4.66 -56.28
C ASN A 129 -6.80 5.39 -55.98
N THR A 130 -5.65 4.69 -55.93
CA THR A 130 -4.33 5.34 -55.79
C THR A 130 -3.82 5.79 -57.16
N GLU A 131 -3.40 7.05 -57.25
CA GLU A 131 -2.96 7.63 -58.54
C GLU A 131 -1.54 7.24 -58.91
N ILE A 132 -0.73 6.89 -57.92
CA ILE A 132 0.65 6.44 -58.07
C ILE A 132 0.85 5.11 -57.37
N TRP A 133 1.90 4.38 -57.73
CA TRP A 133 2.29 3.17 -57.02
C TRP A 133 2.66 3.50 -55.58
N LEU A 134 2.21 2.65 -54.65
CA LEU A 134 2.53 2.74 -53.24
C LEU A 134 3.17 1.44 -52.77
N PRO A 135 4.19 1.53 -51.91
CA PRO A 135 4.81 0.35 -51.34
C PRO A 135 3.86 -0.35 -50.36
N ASP A 136 3.88 -1.67 -50.35
CA ASP A 136 2.99 -2.52 -49.52
C ASP A 136 3.57 -2.80 -48.13
N VAL A 137 4.18 -1.78 -47.51
CA VAL A 137 4.85 -1.88 -46.22
C VAL A 137 3.81 -1.94 -45.10
N GLN A 138 3.77 -3.07 -44.39
CA GLN A 138 2.84 -3.33 -43.30
C GLN A 138 3.56 -3.60 -41.98
N LEU A 139 2.85 -3.32 -40.89
CA LEU A 139 3.24 -3.74 -39.55
C LEU A 139 2.67 -5.14 -39.33
N TYR A 140 3.53 -6.15 -39.19
CA TYR A 140 3.10 -7.54 -39.11
C TYR A 140 2.31 -7.86 -37.84
N ASN A 141 2.70 -7.24 -36.73
CA ASN A 141 2.05 -7.40 -35.44
C ASN A 141 1.08 -6.24 -35.14
N ALA A 142 0.37 -5.75 -36.15
CA ALA A 142 -0.67 -4.75 -35.95
C ALA A 142 -1.93 -5.39 -35.35
N ASN A 143 -2.50 -4.78 -34.32
CA ASN A 143 -3.82 -5.16 -33.78
C ASN A 143 -4.95 -4.76 -34.74
N VAL A 144 -4.77 -3.63 -35.42
CA VAL A 144 -5.64 -3.12 -36.48
C VAL A 144 -4.73 -2.81 -37.67
N GLY A 145 -5.11 -3.25 -38.88
CA GLY A 145 -4.30 -3.04 -40.08
C GLY A 145 -3.97 -1.57 -40.32
N ASN A 146 -2.75 -1.29 -40.80
CA ASN A 146 -2.22 0.07 -41.01
C ASN A 146 -3.14 0.98 -41.84
N GLU A 147 -3.91 0.40 -42.76
CA GLU A 147 -4.91 1.10 -43.58
C GLU A 147 -5.93 1.86 -42.74
N PHE A 148 -6.41 1.26 -41.65
CA PHE A 148 -7.41 1.85 -40.74
C PHE A 148 -6.79 2.71 -39.64
N SER A 149 -5.50 2.48 -39.36
CA SER A 149 -4.74 3.13 -38.30
C SER A 149 -4.12 4.47 -38.72
N LEU A 150 -3.87 4.68 -40.02
CA LEU A 150 -3.18 5.85 -40.55
C LEU A 150 -4.11 6.72 -41.41
N ASP A 151 -4.04 8.04 -41.27
CA ASP A 151 -4.83 8.97 -42.06
C ASP A 151 -4.40 8.95 -43.54
N SER A 152 -5.33 9.24 -44.44
CA SER A 152 -5.02 9.48 -45.86
C SER A 152 -4.26 10.81 -45.99
N ALA A 153 -3.13 10.78 -46.70
CA ALA A 153 -2.30 11.96 -46.96
C ALA A 153 -1.91 11.99 -48.44
N LEU A 154 -1.60 13.15 -49.02
CA LEU A 154 -1.05 13.21 -50.37
C LEU A 154 0.42 12.79 -50.36
N ALA A 155 0.88 12.12 -51.41
CA ALA A 155 2.30 11.92 -51.66
C ALA A 155 2.88 13.16 -52.35
N SER A 156 4.04 13.61 -51.89
CA SER A 156 4.81 14.69 -52.53
C SER A 156 5.81 14.09 -53.48
N VAL A 157 5.86 14.57 -54.71
CA VAL A 157 6.78 14.09 -55.74
C VAL A 157 7.57 15.27 -56.28
N THR A 158 8.89 15.13 -56.33
CA THR A 158 9.81 16.13 -56.88
C THR A 158 10.15 15.82 -58.35
N SER A 159 10.65 16.81 -59.09
CA SER A 159 10.88 16.70 -60.54
C SER A 159 11.86 15.60 -60.97
N ASP A 160 12.74 15.19 -60.07
CA ASP A 160 13.67 14.06 -60.21
C ASP A 160 13.02 12.68 -59.98
N GLY A 161 11.71 12.63 -59.72
CA GLY A 161 10.96 11.39 -59.47
C GLY A 161 11.07 10.88 -58.04
N PHE A 162 11.65 11.64 -57.11
CA PHE A 162 11.67 11.26 -55.70
C PHE A 162 10.29 11.49 -55.06
N VAL A 163 9.78 10.44 -54.42
CA VAL A 163 8.48 10.41 -53.77
C VAL A 163 8.67 10.39 -52.26
N PHE A 164 7.99 11.30 -51.58
CA PHE A 164 7.89 11.36 -50.13
C PHE A 164 6.44 11.24 -49.69
N TRP A 165 6.16 10.23 -48.88
CA TRP A 165 4.83 9.93 -48.38
C TRP A 165 4.84 9.83 -46.87
N SER A 166 4.15 10.76 -46.21
CA SER A 166 4.11 10.88 -44.75
C SER A 166 2.67 10.82 -44.26
N ARG A 167 2.33 9.75 -43.54
CA ARG A 167 0.97 9.54 -43.01
C ARG A 167 0.96 9.67 -41.48
N PRO A 168 0.23 10.63 -40.90
CA PRO A 168 -0.01 10.67 -39.48
C PRO A 168 -1.07 9.63 -39.09
N GLY A 169 -1.02 9.13 -37.86
CA GLY A 169 -2.04 8.19 -37.39
C GLY A 169 -1.75 7.59 -36.03
N LEU A 170 -2.50 6.55 -35.70
CA LEU A 170 -2.38 5.77 -34.47
C LEU A 170 -1.98 4.34 -34.81
N LEU A 171 -0.80 3.92 -34.38
CA LEU A 171 -0.38 2.53 -34.51
C LEU A 171 -0.78 1.75 -33.27
N ASP A 172 -1.62 0.75 -33.48
CA ASP A 172 -1.99 -0.24 -32.47
C ASP A 172 -1.20 -1.51 -32.71
N THR A 173 -0.22 -1.74 -31.85
CA THR A 173 0.77 -2.82 -31.99
C THR A 173 0.53 -3.88 -30.92
N LEU A 174 0.56 -5.16 -31.34
CA LEU A 174 0.53 -6.30 -30.44
C LEU A 174 1.95 -6.59 -29.96
N CYS A 175 2.14 -6.52 -28.65
CA CYS A 175 3.43 -6.59 -27.99
C CYS A 175 3.45 -7.78 -27.03
N LYS A 176 4.50 -8.59 -27.13
CA LYS A 176 4.90 -9.47 -26.03
C LYS A 176 5.77 -8.67 -25.06
N PHE A 177 5.14 -8.03 -24.07
CA PHE A 177 5.87 -7.24 -23.09
C PHE A 177 6.84 -8.11 -22.28
N SER A 178 8.09 -7.65 -22.19
CA SER A 178 9.08 -8.17 -21.26
C SER A 178 9.27 -7.17 -20.11
N GLY A 179 9.54 -7.65 -18.90
CA GLY A 179 9.83 -6.80 -17.73
C GLY A 179 8.64 -6.48 -16.83
N LEU A 180 7.41 -6.85 -17.22
CA LEU A 180 6.18 -6.57 -16.46
C LEU A 180 6.21 -7.09 -15.02
N VAL A 181 6.96 -8.18 -14.77
CA VAL A 181 7.14 -8.79 -13.43
C VAL A 181 7.59 -7.77 -12.37
N ALA A 182 8.34 -6.74 -12.75
CA ALA A 182 8.84 -5.72 -11.83
C ALA A 182 7.86 -4.57 -11.54
N PHE A 183 6.60 -4.66 -11.99
CA PHE A 183 5.58 -3.63 -11.79
C PHE A 183 5.50 -3.17 -10.32
N PRO A 184 5.45 -1.85 -10.03
CA PRO A 184 5.36 -0.71 -10.95
C PRO A 184 6.73 -0.08 -11.32
N PHE A 185 7.84 -0.73 -10.99
CA PHE A 185 9.21 -0.27 -11.30
C PHE A 185 9.74 -0.92 -12.59
N ASP A 186 8.83 -1.31 -13.48
CA ASP A 186 9.08 -2.03 -14.71
C ASP A 186 9.61 -1.13 -15.83
N GLU A 187 10.50 -1.71 -16.63
CA GLU A 187 10.83 -1.23 -17.97
C GLU A 187 10.24 -2.21 -18.98
N LEU A 188 9.30 -1.73 -19.79
CA LEU A 188 8.60 -2.56 -20.77
C LEU A 188 9.32 -2.49 -22.12
N SER A 189 9.47 -3.63 -22.77
CA SER A 189 9.97 -3.71 -24.15
C SER A 189 8.88 -4.23 -25.08
N CYS A 190 8.63 -3.50 -26.18
CA CYS A 190 7.79 -3.94 -27.27
C CYS A 190 8.52 -3.87 -28.60
N ALA A 191 8.40 -4.92 -29.42
CA ALA A 191 8.92 -4.93 -30.78
C ALA A 191 7.79 -4.68 -31.81
N MET A 192 8.08 -3.86 -32.81
CA MET A 192 7.24 -3.62 -33.98
C MET A 192 7.99 -4.09 -35.22
N GLU A 193 7.39 -4.98 -36.00
CA GLU A 193 8.03 -5.60 -37.17
C GLU A 193 7.39 -5.08 -38.45
N TRP A 194 8.18 -4.35 -39.25
CA TRP A 194 7.76 -3.71 -40.48
C TRP A 194 8.37 -4.40 -41.69
N GLY A 195 7.55 -4.79 -42.65
CA GLY A 195 8.01 -5.48 -43.85
C GLY A 195 7.04 -5.34 -45.01
N GLY A 196 7.43 -5.79 -46.19
CA GLY A 196 6.53 -5.94 -47.33
C GLY A 196 5.55 -7.07 -47.04
N TRP A 197 4.34 -7.01 -47.57
CA TRP A 197 3.34 -8.06 -47.35
C TRP A 197 3.23 -9.03 -48.54
N THR A 198 3.31 -8.50 -49.75
CA THR A 198 3.15 -9.21 -51.03
C THR A 198 4.47 -9.24 -51.79
N TYR A 199 5.21 -8.13 -51.82
CA TYR A 199 6.47 -8.03 -52.54
C TYR A 199 7.65 -8.51 -51.68
N SER A 200 8.41 -9.48 -52.20
CA SER A 200 9.70 -9.85 -51.63
C SER A 200 10.77 -8.79 -51.92
N GLY A 201 11.92 -8.89 -51.25
CA GLY A 201 13.02 -7.94 -51.32
C GLY A 201 13.61 -7.74 -52.71
N GLY A 202 13.41 -8.70 -53.64
CA GLY A 202 13.80 -8.56 -55.04
C GLY A 202 12.93 -7.57 -55.83
N PHE A 203 11.68 -7.33 -55.40
CA PHE A 203 10.73 -6.40 -56.00
C PHE A 203 10.56 -5.11 -55.19
N GLN A 204 10.63 -5.21 -53.87
CA GLN A 204 10.53 -4.09 -52.95
C GLN A 204 11.54 -4.26 -51.80
N GLY A 205 12.68 -3.59 -51.92
CA GLY A 205 13.68 -3.53 -50.86
C GLY A 205 13.24 -2.53 -49.79
N ILE A 206 13.24 -2.92 -48.52
CA ILE A 206 12.96 -2.02 -47.41
C ILE A 206 14.25 -1.70 -46.69
N ARG A 207 14.53 -0.40 -46.53
CA ARG A 207 15.73 0.09 -45.83
C ARG A 207 15.37 1.19 -44.84
N LEU A 208 16.28 1.45 -43.91
CA LEU A 208 16.13 2.55 -42.96
C LEU A 208 16.44 3.89 -43.65
N SER A 209 15.62 4.90 -43.38
CA SER A 209 15.96 6.29 -43.69
C SER A 209 16.73 6.88 -42.50
N GLY A 210 18.04 7.08 -42.66
CA GLY A 210 18.92 7.52 -41.57
C GLY A 210 18.93 6.51 -40.41
N LYS A 211 18.52 6.93 -39.20
CA LYS A 211 18.36 6.04 -38.04
C LYS A 211 17.07 5.21 -38.08
N GLY A 212 16.15 5.49 -39.01
CA GLY A 212 14.85 4.84 -39.14
C GLY A 212 13.77 5.32 -38.17
N TYR A 213 14.12 6.14 -37.17
CA TYR A 213 13.15 6.74 -36.27
C TYR A 213 13.53 8.15 -35.86
N SER A 214 12.52 8.94 -35.50
CA SER A 214 12.67 10.22 -34.81
C SER A 214 11.66 10.30 -33.67
N ALA A 215 12.13 10.50 -32.44
CA ALA A 215 11.27 10.65 -31.27
C ALA A 215 11.25 12.11 -30.84
N SER A 216 10.07 12.75 -30.89
CA SER A 216 9.91 14.14 -30.47
C SER A 216 9.51 14.24 -29.01
N THR A 217 10.33 13.73 -28.09
CA THR A 217 10.07 13.87 -26.65
C THR A 217 10.11 15.33 -26.17
N ALA A 218 10.67 16.24 -26.97
CA ALA A 218 10.82 17.66 -26.67
C ALA A 218 9.81 18.59 -27.38
N GLU A 219 8.84 18.05 -28.14
CA GLU A 219 7.83 18.90 -28.76
C GLU A 219 6.78 19.35 -27.74
N GLU A 220 6.62 20.66 -27.57
CA GLU A 220 5.65 21.26 -26.64
C GLU A 220 4.20 20.82 -26.96
N THR A 221 3.92 20.52 -28.23
CA THR A 221 2.62 20.04 -28.72
C THR A 221 2.39 18.55 -28.48
N ALA A 222 3.41 17.78 -28.06
CA ALA A 222 3.28 16.36 -27.77
C ALA A 222 2.56 16.08 -26.44
N GLY A 223 2.30 17.11 -25.61
CA GLY A 223 1.58 16.94 -24.35
C GLY A 223 2.27 15.93 -23.43
N SER A 224 3.60 16.01 -23.34
CA SER A 224 4.48 15.11 -22.59
C SER A 224 4.51 15.36 -21.08
N SER A 225 3.85 16.41 -20.59
CA SER A 225 3.82 16.81 -19.18
C SER A 225 3.15 15.79 -18.25
N TYR A 226 2.16 15.03 -18.75
CA TYR A 226 1.43 14.01 -17.98
C TYR A 226 1.33 12.71 -18.79
N GLN A 227 2.44 11.98 -18.88
CA GLN A 227 2.49 10.64 -19.50
C GLN A 227 2.88 9.58 -18.47
N GLU A 228 2.16 8.46 -18.48
CA GLU A 228 2.47 7.30 -17.63
C GLU A 228 3.74 6.59 -18.11
N TYR A 229 3.95 6.55 -19.43
CA TYR A 229 5.10 5.91 -20.05
C TYR A 229 5.95 6.94 -20.79
N SER A 230 7.26 6.88 -20.60
CA SER A 230 8.25 7.61 -21.37
C SER A 230 9.07 6.64 -22.22
N ILE A 231 9.50 7.10 -23.40
CA ILE A 231 10.41 6.31 -24.25
C ILE A 231 11.82 6.47 -23.68
N VAL A 232 12.43 5.37 -23.26
CA VAL A 232 13.81 5.33 -22.76
C VAL A 232 14.77 5.18 -23.94
N GLU A 233 14.50 4.21 -24.81
CA GLU A 233 15.37 3.87 -25.93
C GLU A 233 14.56 3.21 -27.04
N ILE A 234 15.03 3.35 -28.29
CA ILE A 234 14.50 2.64 -29.45
C ILE A 234 15.69 1.98 -30.12
N ASP A 235 15.68 0.65 -30.17
CA ASP A 235 16.65 -0.14 -30.89
C ASP A 235 16.07 -0.57 -32.23
N VAL A 236 16.88 -0.58 -33.28
CA VAL A 236 16.44 -0.88 -34.64
C VAL A 236 17.34 -1.91 -35.27
N ASP A 237 16.75 -3.04 -35.65
CA ASP A 237 17.44 -4.17 -36.27
C ASP A 237 16.81 -4.46 -37.63
N ALA A 238 17.63 -4.87 -38.61
CA ALA A 238 17.18 -5.23 -39.94
C ALA A 238 17.44 -6.73 -40.15
N LYS A 239 16.37 -7.50 -40.36
CA LYS A 239 16.44 -8.94 -40.56
C LYS A 239 15.97 -9.31 -41.95
N THR A 240 16.64 -10.29 -42.55
CA THR A 240 16.20 -10.89 -43.81
C THR A 240 15.76 -12.32 -43.53
N ASN A 241 14.49 -12.60 -43.77
CA ASN A 241 13.90 -13.91 -43.59
C ASN A 241 13.70 -14.60 -44.94
N PHE A 242 13.83 -15.92 -44.97
CA PHE A 242 13.46 -16.76 -46.10
C PHE A 242 12.33 -17.68 -45.65
N TYR A 243 11.19 -17.62 -46.33
CA TYR A 243 10.04 -18.45 -46.00
C TYR A 243 10.10 -19.78 -46.75
N GLU A 244 9.59 -20.85 -46.15
CA GLU A 244 9.62 -22.20 -46.74
C GLU A 244 8.91 -22.27 -48.11
N ALA A 245 7.84 -21.49 -48.29
CA ALA A 245 7.12 -21.38 -49.56
C ALA A 245 7.94 -20.68 -50.65
N TYR A 246 8.85 -19.78 -50.28
CA TYR A 246 9.66 -18.97 -51.19
C TYR A 246 11.13 -18.95 -50.72
N PRO A 247 11.85 -20.09 -50.81
CA PRO A 247 13.16 -20.27 -50.17
C PRO A 247 14.28 -19.43 -50.80
N ASN A 248 14.09 -18.97 -52.04
CA ASN A 248 15.07 -18.17 -52.77
C ASN A 248 14.76 -16.67 -52.76
N GLU A 249 13.67 -16.24 -52.10
CA GLU A 249 13.25 -14.85 -52.06
C GLU A 249 13.52 -14.24 -50.68
N PRO A 250 14.38 -13.21 -50.58
CA PRO A 250 14.66 -12.56 -49.30
C PRO A 250 13.50 -11.64 -48.90
N TRP A 251 13.01 -11.75 -47.67
CA TRP A 251 12.02 -10.84 -47.10
C TRP A 251 12.69 -9.96 -46.05
N THR A 252 12.88 -8.68 -46.37
CA THR A 252 13.50 -7.72 -45.46
C THR A 252 12.46 -7.18 -44.48
N VAL A 253 12.73 -7.36 -43.18
CA VAL A 253 11.88 -6.93 -42.07
C VAL A 253 12.71 -6.02 -41.17
N LEU A 254 12.20 -4.82 -40.89
CA LEU A 254 12.75 -3.88 -39.94
C LEU A 254 12.06 -4.06 -38.59
N LYS A 255 12.85 -4.40 -37.57
CA LYS A 255 12.38 -4.60 -36.20
C LYS A 255 12.73 -3.40 -35.33
N PHE A 256 11.71 -2.67 -34.92
CA PHE A 256 11.84 -1.53 -34.00
C PHE A 256 11.47 -1.99 -32.59
N THR A 257 12.45 -2.04 -31.69
CA THR A 257 12.25 -2.41 -30.28
C THR A 257 12.20 -1.15 -29.42
N VAL A 258 11.01 -0.77 -28.99
CA VAL A 258 10.75 0.39 -28.14
C VAL A 258 10.83 -0.03 -26.68
N ARG A 259 11.71 0.61 -25.90
CA ARG A 259 11.82 0.47 -24.45
C ARG A 259 11.10 1.63 -23.77
N LEU A 260 10.19 1.31 -22.87
CA LEU A 260 9.32 2.23 -22.15
C LEU A 260 9.61 2.19 -20.66
N GLY A 261 9.74 3.36 -20.03
CA GLY A 261 9.83 3.51 -18.58
C GLY A 261 8.51 3.99 -17.99
N ARG A 262 8.05 3.35 -16.90
CA ARG A 262 6.82 3.75 -16.20
C ARG A 262 7.10 4.86 -15.17
N ALA A 263 6.15 5.79 -15.02
CA ALA A 263 6.11 6.76 -13.93
C ALA A 263 5.73 6.10 -12.58
N SER A 264 6.66 5.32 -12.02
CA SER A 264 6.47 4.49 -10.82
C SER A 264 6.15 5.27 -9.52
N PHE A 265 6.51 6.55 -9.47
CA PHE A 265 6.32 7.41 -8.30
C PHE A 265 4.86 7.52 -7.87
N TYR A 266 3.93 7.60 -8.82
CA TYR A 266 2.49 7.68 -8.56
C TYR A 266 1.98 6.44 -7.82
N TYR A 267 2.35 5.25 -8.30
CA TYR A 267 1.99 3.96 -7.68
C TYR A 267 2.64 3.78 -6.32
N SER A 268 3.85 4.30 -6.14
CA SER A 268 4.58 4.24 -4.88
C SER A 268 3.88 5.05 -3.79
N LEU A 269 3.39 6.24 -4.11
CA LEU A 269 2.66 7.09 -3.17
C LEU A 269 1.25 6.57 -2.85
N LEU A 270 0.54 5.99 -3.81
CA LEU A 270 -0.86 5.57 -3.63
C LEU A 270 -1.02 4.15 -3.11
N ILE A 271 -0.14 3.22 -3.50
CA ILE A 271 -0.26 1.80 -3.17
C ILE A 271 0.78 1.38 -2.14
N VAL A 272 2.06 1.66 -2.40
CA VAL A 272 3.15 1.15 -1.55
C VAL A 272 3.17 1.87 -0.20
N PHE A 273 3.19 3.20 -0.19
CA PHE A 273 3.31 3.99 1.04
C PHE A 273 2.19 3.73 2.07
N PRO A 274 0.90 3.74 1.70
CA PRO A 274 -0.17 3.45 2.67
C PRO A 274 -0.13 2.01 3.19
N THR A 275 0.18 1.03 2.33
CA THR A 275 0.26 -0.39 2.73
C THR A 275 1.39 -0.62 3.73
N VAL A 276 2.55 0.01 3.53
CA VAL A 276 3.65 -0.03 4.51
C VAL A 276 3.19 0.55 5.84
N LEU A 277 2.54 1.72 5.83
CA LEU A 277 2.04 2.36 7.06
C LEU A 277 1.05 1.48 7.81
N ILE A 278 0.07 0.88 7.12
CA ILE A 278 -0.92 0.00 7.74
C ILE A 278 -0.26 -1.25 8.33
N THR A 279 0.72 -1.83 7.62
CA THR A 279 1.47 -2.99 8.12
C THR A 279 2.23 -2.66 9.41
N TYR A 280 2.87 -1.49 9.48
CA TYR A 280 3.49 -1.02 10.73
C TYR A 280 2.48 -0.79 11.85
N LEU A 281 1.31 -0.20 11.54
CA LEU A 281 0.23 -0.02 12.50
C LEU A 281 -0.32 -1.36 13.02
N SER A 282 -0.27 -2.43 12.22
CA SER A 282 -0.69 -3.77 12.64
C SER A 282 0.18 -4.36 13.75
N PHE A 283 1.47 -4.01 13.82
CA PHE A 283 2.33 -4.33 14.96
C PHE A 283 2.00 -3.48 16.20
N GLY A 284 1.31 -2.35 16.01
CA GLY A 284 0.79 -1.49 17.07
C GLY A 284 -0.11 -2.23 18.08
N VAL A 285 -0.77 -3.30 17.63
CA VAL A 285 -1.64 -4.15 18.47
C VAL A 285 -0.88 -4.75 19.66
N PHE A 286 0.42 -5.02 19.51
CA PHE A 286 1.26 -5.61 20.57
C PHE A 286 1.58 -4.64 21.70
N PHE A 287 1.56 -3.33 21.43
CA PHE A 287 1.78 -2.30 22.44
C PHE A 287 0.52 -2.00 23.27
N MET A 288 -0.64 -2.50 22.84
CA MET A 288 -1.91 -2.28 23.55
C MET A 288 -2.09 -3.34 24.65
N SER A 289 -2.38 -2.89 25.87
CA SER A 289 -2.69 -3.79 27.00
C SER A 289 -3.91 -4.67 26.68
N HIS A 290 -3.90 -5.90 27.18
CA HIS A 290 -5.00 -6.86 27.05
C HIS A 290 -6.28 -6.42 27.77
N GLU A 291 -6.17 -5.49 28.71
CA GLU A 291 -7.31 -4.88 29.42
C GLU A 291 -8.18 -4.00 28.50
N VAL A 292 -7.61 -3.53 27.37
CA VAL A 292 -8.33 -2.72 26.39
C VAL A 292 -9.11 -3.63 25.44
N GLY A 293 -10.44 -3.68 25.60
CA GLY A 293 -11.33 -4.51 24.79
C GLY A 293 -11.30 -4.24 23.28
N GLU A 294 -10.80 -3.07 22.85
CA GLU A 294 -10.73 -2.68 21.43
C GLU A 294 -9.54 -3.29 20.68
N ARG A 295 -8.64 -4.01 21.35
CA ARG A 295 -7.41 -4.56 20.73
C ARG A 295 -7.70 -5.49 19.54
N LEU A 296 -8.69 -6.37 19.67
CA LEU A 296 -9.08 -7.31 18.61
C LEU A 296 -9.78 -6.57 17.45
N SER A 297 -10.65 -5.61 17.79
CA SER A 297 -11.36 -4.76 16.82
C SER A 297 -10.38 -3.96 15.96
N PHE A 298 -9.34 -3.39 16.57
CA PHE A 298 -8.27 -2.68 15.86
C PHE A 298 -7.52 -3.60 14.87
N GLY A 299 -7.16 -4.82 15.28
CA GLY A 299 -6.50 -5.79 14.38
C GLY A 299 -7.37 -6.19 13.18
N ILE A 300 -8.67 -6.47 13.41
CA ILE A 300 -9.62 -6.82 12.35
C ILE A 300 -9.83 -5.66 11.37
N THR A 301 -9.98 -4.43 11.89
CA THR A 301 -10.19 -3.24 11.05
C THR A 301 -8.99 -2.96 10.16
N LEU A 302 -7.76 -3.10 10.63
CA LEU A 302 -6.56 -2.95 9.79
C LEU A 302 -6.49 -4.01 8.67
N LEU A 303 -6.85 -5.25 8.97
CA LEU A 303 -6.89 -6.32 7.96
C LEU A 303 -7.93 -6.01 6.87
N LEU A 304 -9.13 -5.54 7.26
CA LEU A 304 -10.15 -5.09 6.32
C LEU A 304 -9.67 -3.92 5.46
N VAL A 305 -8.98 -2.94 6.04
CA VAL A 305 -8.44 -1.80 5.28
C VAL A 305 -7.42 -2.27 4.23
N ILE A 306 -6.55 -3.24 4.54
CA ILE A 306 -5.61 -3.80 3.56
C ILE A 306 -6.35 -4.48 2.41
N GLU A 307 -7.37 -5.30 2.69
CA GLU A 307 -8.15 -5.96 1.63
C GLU A 307 -8.95 -4.96 0.78
N VAL A 308 -9.49 -3.89 1.39
CA VAL A 308 -10.14 -2.79 0.65
C VAL A 308 -9.13 -2.04 -0.22
N MET A 309 -7.93 -1.76 0.28
CA MET A 309 -6.86 -1.11 -0.50
C MET A 309 -6.39 -1.99 -1.66
N LYS A 310 -6.28 -3.31 -1.46
CA LYS A 310 -5.93 -4.27 -2.50
C LYS A 310 -7.00 -4.35 -3.59
N THR A 311 -8.27 -4.45 -3.20
CA THR A 311 -9.40 -4.51 -4.16
C THR A 311 -9.55 -3.20 -4.93
N THR A 312 -9.36 -2.04 -4.27
CA THR A 312 -9.31 -0.73 -4.93
C THR A 312 -8.10 -0.62 -5.86
N GLY A 313 -6.96 -1.13 -5.41
CA GLY A 313 -5.69 -1.16 -6.15
C GLY A 313 -5.71 -2.04 -7.39
N ALA A 314 -6.55 -3.08 -7.43
CA ALA A 314 -6.65 -4.02 -8.53
C ALA A 314 -7.01 -3.35 -9.87
N SER A 315 -7.68 -2.19 -9.85
CA SER A 315 -7.99 -1.42 -11.06
C SER A 315 -6.76 -0.78 -11.71
N PHE A 316 -5.67 -0.58 -10.94
CA PHE A 316 -4.44 0.04 -11.41
C PHE A 316 -3.35 -0.98 -11.79
N VAL A 317 -3.53 -2.24 -11.40
CA VAL A 317 -2.59 -3.33 -11.67
C VAL A 317 -3.05 -4.07 -12.94
N PRO A 318 -2.16 -4.35 -13.89
CA PRO A 318 -2.54 -5.07 -15.10
C PRO A 318 -2.91 -6.53 -14.79
N VAL A 319 -4.01 -7.00 -15.37
CA VAL A 319 -4.42 -8.41 -15.28
C VAL A 319 -3.51 -9.25 -16.17
N CYS A 320 -2.67 -10.09 -15.58
CA CYS A 320 -1.78 -10.99 -16.30
C CYS A 320 -1.64 -12.33 -15.57
N GLY A 321 -1.17 -13.37 -16.28
CA GLY A 321 -0.96 -14.71 -15.73
C GLY A 321 0.37 -14.88 -14.96
N GLU A 322 1.14 -13.81 -14.80
CA GLU A 322 2.45 -13.81 -14.13
C GLU A 322 2.33 -13.20 -12.73
N LEU A 323 3.16 -13.66 -11.79
CA LEU A 323 3.20 -13.09 -10.44
C LEU A 323 4.00 -11.79 -10.45
N LEU A 324 3.34 -10.65 -10.23
CA LEU A 324 4.01 -9.34 -10.21
C LEU A 324 4.69 -9.09 -8.86
N TRP A 325 5.72 -8.23 -8.86
CA TRP A 325 6.38 -7.78 -7.63
C TRP A 325 5.38 -7.15 -6.66
N ILE A 326 4.43 -6.34 -7.16
CA ILE A 326 3.37 -5.75 -6.34
C ILE A 326 2.46 -6.81 -5.71
N ASP A 327 2.15 -7.89 -6.43
CA ASP A 327 1.29 -8.96 -5.90
C ASP A 327 1.99 -9.69 -4.75
N LEU A 328 3.27 -9.99 -4.92
CA LEU A 328 4.10 -10.59 -3.86
C LEU A 328 4.22 -9.64 -2.66
N PHE A 329 4.46 -8.35 -2.90
CA PHE A 329 4.52 -7.33 -1.85
C PHE A 329 3.22 -7.25 -1.05
N MET A 330 2.07 -7.16 -1.73
CA MET A 330 0.76 -7.10 -1.09
C MET A 330 0.46 -8.40 -0.33
N LEU A 331 0.78 -9.57 -0.92
CA LEU A 331 0.62 -10.87 -0.28
C LEU A 331 1.41 -10.97 1.02
N VAL A 332 2.68 -10.59 1.00
CA VAL A 332 3.55 -10.61 2.20
C VAL A 332 2.99 -9.71 3.30
N ASN A 333 2.56 -8.48 2.96
CA ASN A 333 1.96 -7.57 3.95
C ASN A 333 0.66 -8.12 4.54
N THR A 334 -0.23 -8.69 3.71
CA THR A 334 -1.45 -9.36 4.20
C THR A 334 -1.12 -10.52 5.15
N VAL A 335 -0.11 -11.34 4.84
CA VAL A 335 0.33 -12.44 5.71
C VAL A 335 0.82 -11.91 7.06
N PHE A 336 1.60 -10.83 7.09
CA PHE A 336 2.06 -10.21 8.34
C PHE A 336 0.90 -9.66 9.20
N CYS A 337 -0.08 -9.00 8.57
CA CYS A 337 -1.24 -8.51 9.30
C CYS A 337 -2.13 -9.63 9.83
N CYS A 338 -2.31 -10.71 9.07
CA CYS A 338 -2.97 -11.92 9.54
C CYS A 338 -2.21 -12.56 10.72
N ALA A 339 -0.88 -12.65 10.64
CA ALA A 339 -0.06 -13.21 11.72
C ALA A 339 -0.18 -12.38 13.01
N SER A 340 -0.16 -11.04 12.92
CA SER A 340 -0.40 -10.14 14.06
C SER A 340 -1.77 -10.38 14.73
N LEU A 341 -2.81 -10.59 13.91
CA LEU A 341 -4.16 -10.88 14.42
C LEU A 341 -4.22 -12.23 15.13
N VAL A 342 -3.65 -13.29 14.53
CA VAL A 342 -3.61 -14.64 15.12
C VAL A 342 -2.81 -14.64 16.44
N GLU A 343 -1.68 -13.95 16.48
CA GLU A 343 -0.89 -13.79 17.70
C GLU A 343 -1.70 -13.06 18.78
N THR A 344 -2.43 -12.01 18.42
CA THR A 344 -3.30 -11.28 19.35
C THR A 344 -4.42 -12.16 19.90
N MET A 345 -5.02 -13.01 19.06
CA MET A 345 -6.00 -14.01 19.52
C MET A 345 -5.38 -15.01 20.51
N ALA A 346 -4.15 -15.47 20.25
CA ALA A 346 -3.45 -16.37 21.16
C ALA A 346 -3.13 -15.68 22.50
N VAL A 347 -2.64 -14.44 22.48
CA VAL A 347 -2.38 -13.64 23.69
C VAL A 347 -3.64 -13.45 24.52
N LEU A 348 -4.77 -13.09 23.89
CA LEU A 348 -6.05 -12.94 24.59
C LEU A 348 -6.54 -14.28 25.15
N PHE A 349 -6.39 -15.37 24.39
CA PHE A 349 -6.76 -16.72 24.85
C PHE A 349 -6.01 -17.08 26.14
N PHE A 350 -4.67 -16.93 26.14
CA PHE A 350 -3.87 -17.18 27.34
C PHE A 350 -4.20 -16.22 28.47
N ALA A 351 -4.35 -14.92 28.21
CA ALA A 351 -4.67 -13.93 29.24
C ALA A 351 -5.98 -14.25 29.99
N PHE A 352 -7.03 -14.72 29.30
CA PHE A 352 -8.32 -15.05 29.93
C PHE A 352 -8.42 -16.49 30.47
N HIS A 353 -7.60 -17.44 29.99
CA HIS A 353 -7.70 -18.86 30.39
C HIS A 353 -6.59 -19.33 31.36
N VAL A 354 -5.61 -18.47 31.70
CA VAL A 354 -4.51 -18.80 32.64
C VAL A 354 -5.00 -19.09 34.06
N ASP A 355 -6.22 -18.70 34.44
CA ASP A 355 -6.78 -19.03 35.76
C ASP A 355 -7.26 -20.50 35.88
N GLN A 356 -7.28 -21.29 34.79
CA GLN A 356 -7.89 -22.64 34.83
C GLN A 356 -7.01 -23.83 34.40
N HIS A 357 -5.86 -23.69 33.72
CA HIS A 357 -5.06 -24.89 33.36
C HIS A 357 -3.53 -24.71 33.29
N ILE A 358 -2.85 -25.74 33.81
CA ILE A 358 -1.42 -25.99 33.91
C ILE A 358 -0.72 -25.81 32.55
N LEU A 359 0.24 -24.87 32.46
CA LEU A 359 1.12 -24.71 31.30
C LEU A 359 1.92 -26.01 31.06
N PRO A 360 2.00 -26.54 29.82
CA PRO A 360 2.84 -27.69 29.50
C PRO A 360 4.32 -27.43 29.87
N ASN A 361 5.04 -28.43 30.38
CA ASN A 361 6.44 -28.28 30.82
C ASN A 361 7.40 -27.76 29.72
N TRP A 362 7.07 -27.93 28.44
CA TRP A 362 7.85 -27.38 27.32
C TRP A 362 7.63 -25.88 27.07
N LEU A 363 6.67 -25.23 27.74
CA LEU A 363 6.50 -23.77 27.76
C LEU A 363 7.09 -23.15 29.05
N ALA A 364 7.40 -23.98 30.06
CA ALA A 364 7.95 -23.53 31.34
C ALA A 364 9.35 -22.91 31.22
N TRP A 365 10.11 -23.19 30.15
CA TRP A 365 11.41 -22.53 29.91
C TRP A 365 11.27 -21.09 29.41
N ALA A 366 10.13 -20.73 28.81
CA ALA A 366 9.83 -19.36 28.35
C ALA A 366 9.10 -18.53 29.42
N ALA A 367 8.50 -19.19 30.41
CA ALA A 367 7.79 -18.54 31.53
C ALA A 367 8.64 -17.48 32.29
N PRO A 368 9.95 -17.66 32.56
CA PRO A 368 10.72 -16.64 33.28
C PRO A 368 10.96 -15.36 32.46
N TRP A 369 10.80 -15.41 31.13
CA TRP A 369 11.01 -14.26 30.25
C TRP A 369 9.70 -13.54 29.92
N CYS A 370 8.57 -14.26 29.88
CA CYS A 370 7.24 -13.66 29.66
C CYS A 370 6.51 -13.27 30.95
N LEU A 371 6.80 -13.89 32.11
CA LEU A 371 6.13 -13.64 33.39
C LEU A 371 7.01 -12.90 34.42
N CYS A 372 8.14 -12.33 34.02
CA CYS A 372 8.95 -11.48 34.91
C CYS A 372 8.45 -10.02 34.94
N ARG A 373 7.16 -9.82 35.30
CA ARG A 373 6.78 -8.61 36.04
C ARG A 373 5.43 -8.61 36.75
N GLN A 374 4.58 -9.63 36.59
CA GLN A 374 3.26 -9.55 37.21
C GLN A 374 2.56 -10.90 37.39
N GLN A 375 3.12 -11.79 38.22
CA GLN A 375 2.30 -12.83 38.87
C GLN A 375 3.00 -13.42 40.09
N GLN A 376 2.70 -12.84 41.25
CA GLN A 376 2.74 -13.55 42.52
C GLN A 376 1.41 -13.35 43.25
N SER A 377 0.30 -13.53 42.51
CA SER A 377 -1.02 -13.70 43.11
C SER A 377 -1.26 -15.18 43.40
N PHE A 378 -0.89 -15.58 44.61
CA PHE A 378 -1.66 -16.45 45.49
C PHE A 378 -2.36 -17.69 44.88
N LEU A 379 -1.74 -18.86 45.03
CA LEU A 379 -2.42 -20.03 45.56
C LEU A 379 -1.83 -20.32 46.95
N VAL A 380 -2.24 -19.51 47.93
CA VAL A 380 -1.93 -19.77 49.34
C VAL A 380 -3.07 -20.62 49.89
N GLU A 381 -2.79 -21.90 50.15
CA GLU A 381 -3.62 -22.70 51.07
C GLU A 381 -3.80 -21.91 52.37
N SER A 382 -5.04 -21.75 52.86
CA SER A 382 -5.27 -20.93 54.05
C SER A 382 -4.51 -21.50 55.26
N ASN A 383 -3.56 -20.72 55.77
CA ASN A 383 -2.81 -21.05 56.98
C ASN A 383 -3.70 -21.02 58.24
N ALA A 384 -4.92 -20.47 58.15
CA ALA A 384 -5.95 -20.53 59.19
C ALA A 384 -6.32 -21.98 59.56
N GLY A 385 -6.35 -22.90 58.58
CA GLY A 385 -6.60 -24.33 58.85
C GLY A 385 -5.44 -25.05 59.57
N ARG A 386 -4.20 -24.52 59.50
CA ARG A 386 -3.05 -25.02 60.29
C ARG A 386 -3.07 -24.44 61.70
N ILE A 387 -3.35 -23.14 61.84
CA ILE A 387 -3.45 -22.44 63.12
C ILE A 387 -4.61 -22.99 63.96
N PHE A 388 -5.78 -23.26 63.35
CA PHE A 388 -6.92 -23.93 64.00
C PHE A 388 -6.52 -25.32 64.54
N ARG A 389 -5.78 -26.11 63.76
CA ARG A 389 -5.29 -27.43 64.19
C ARG A 389 -4.24 -27.34 65.30
N GLN A 390 -3.37 -26.32 65.30
CA GLN A 390 -2.39 -26.08 66.37
C GLN A 390 -3.05 -25.62 67.68
N LEU A 391 -3.97 -24.65 67.62
CA LEU A 391 -4.71 -24.17 68.78
C LEU A 391 -5.56 -25.27 69.43
N ASN A 392 -6.17 -26.13 68.62
CA ASN A 392 -6.94 -27.27 69.14
C ASN A 392 -6.02 -28.34 69.79
N ARG A 393 -4.79 -28.51 69.26
CA ARG A 393 -3.77 -29.41 69.82
C ARG A 393 -3.26 -28.91 71.17
N ASP A 394 -2.95 -27.62 71.30
CA ASP A 394 -2.49 -27.03 72.57
C ASP A 394 -3.59 -26.94 73.62
N ARG A 395 -4.85 -26.72 73.21
CA ARG A 395 -6.01 -26.77 74.11
C ARG A 395 -6.27 -28.17 74.63
N SER A 396 -6.15 -29.20 73.79
CA SER A 396 -6.26 -30.61 74.19
C SER A 396 -5.12 -31.07 75.12
N ALA A 397 -3.88 -30.58 74.92
CA ALA A 397 -2.76 -30.81 75.83
C ALA A 397 -2.96 -30.14 77.21
N ARG A 398 -3.50 -28.91 77.24
CA ARG A 398 -3.83 -28.19 78.49
C ARG A 398 -5.00 -28.82 79.26
N LEU A 399 -5.96 -29.43 78.56
CA LEU A 399 -7.09 -30.15 79.17
C LEU A 399 -6.65 -31.52 79.73
N GLN A 400 -5.74 -32.23 79.06
CA GLN A 400 -5.12 -33.44 79.60
C GLN A 400 -4.25 -33.16 80.84
N ALA A 401 -3.50 -32.05 80.85
CA ALA A 401 -2.71 -31.62 82.02
C ALA A 401 -3.56 -31.14 83.22
N LYS A 402 -4.80 -30.67 82.98
CA LYS A 402 -5.78 -30.37 84.04
C LYS A 402 -6.54 -31.62 84.52
N SER A 403 -6.72 -32.63 83.65
CA SER A 403 -7.35 -33.91 83.99
C SER A 403 -6.48 -34.76 84.92
N THR A 404 -5.16 -34.77 84.74
CA THR A 404 -4.23 -35.46 85.65
C THR A 404 -4.06 -34.80 87.03
N ARG A 405 -4.49 -33.55 87.20
CA ARG A 405 -4.51 -32.88 88.52
C ARG A 405 -5.78 -33.12 89.34
N ASN A 406 -6.87 -33.55 88.72
CA ASN A 406 -8.18 -33.68 89.39
C ASN A 406 -8.69 -35.14 89.52
N LEU A 407 -7.79 -36.14 89.40
CA LEU A 407 -8.12 -37.54 89.65
C LEU A 407 -8.03 -37.90 91.15
N GLN A 408 -8.71 -37.12 92.01
CA GLN A 408 -8.92 -37.46 93.42
C GLN A 408 -10.22 -36.85 93.98
N LYS A 409 -11.36 -37.13 93.34
CA LYS A 409 -12.66 -37.37 94.01
C LYS A 409 -13.72 -37.68 92.96
N GLY A 410 -14.20 -38.91 92.98
CA GLY A 410 -15.14 -39.43 92.00
C GLY A 410 -16.57 -38.92 92.17
N ARG A 411 -17.20 -38.72 91.00
CA ARG A 411 -18.64 -38.75 90.67
C ARG A 411 -19.54 -37.64 91.23
N ARG A 412 -19.63 -36.55 90.44
CA ARG A 412 -20.84 -36.19 89.69
C ARG A 412 -20.39 -35.31 88.50
N ILE A 413 -20.25 -35.91 87.32
CA ILE A 413 -20.01 -35.19 86.04
C ILE A 413 -21.01 -35.79 85.04
N GLU A 414 -22.27 -35.45 85.22
CA GLU A 414 -23.16 -35.16 84.10
C GLU A 414 -23.20 -33.63 84.03
N GLU A 415 -23.19 -33.07 82.82
CA GLU A 415 -22.97 -31.64 82.50
C GLU A 415 -21.50 -31.21 82.50
N LEU A 416 -20.82 -31.40 81.36
CA LEU A 416 -19.73 -30.54 80.83
C LEU A 416 -19.07 -31.12 79.56
N SER A 417 -19.67 -32.16 78.94
CA SER A 417 -19.38 -32.48 77.54
C SER A 417 -20.12 -31.48 76.64
N GLU A 418 -19.36 -30.84 75.73
CA GLU A 418 -19.79 -29.87 74.72
C GLU A 418 -19.85 -28.39 75.16
N ALA A 419 -18.69 -27.77 75.37
CA ALA A 419 -18.56 -26.34 75.08
C ALA A 419 -18.53 -26.15 73.56
N LYS A 420 -19.72 -26.14 72.94
CA LYS A 420 -19.92 -25.75 71.54
C LYS A 420 -19.52 -24.28 71.41
N LEU A 421 -18.55 -23.97 70.55
CA LEU A 421 -18.16 -22.58 70.24
C LEU A 421 -19.42 -21.80 69.84
N THR A 422 -19.60 -20.60 70.39
CA THR A 422 -20.75 -19.75 70.04
C THR A 422 -20.56 -19.17 68.63
N GLU A 423 -21.66 -18.91 67.92
CA GLU A 423 -21.67 -18.30 66.57
C GLU A 423 -20.83 -17.01 66.53
N THR A 424 -20.87 -16.24 67.62
CA THR A 424 -20.07 -15.03 67.83
C THR A 424 -18.56 -15.24 67.81
N ASP A 425 -18.07 -16.41 68.25
CA ASP A 425 -16.63 -16.72 68.28
C ASP A 425 -16.11 -17.08 66.89
N THR A 426 -16.98 -17.64 66.05
CA THR A 426 -16.67 -17.96 64.65
C THR A 426 -16.64 -16.68 63.81
N GLU A 427 -17.59 -15.77 64.02
CA GLU A 427 -17.61 -14.44 63.38
C GLU A 427 -16.38 -13.60 63.75
N ARG A 428 -15.92 -13.67 65.01
CA ARG A 428 -14.69 -13.00 65.46
C ARG A 428 -13.46 -13.51 64.73
N LEU A 429 -13.33 -14.82 64.55
CA LEU A 429 -12.19 -15.43 63.85
C LEU A 429 -12.18 -15.09 62.35
N ILE A 430 -13.34 -15.15 61.68
CA ILE A 430 -13.48 -14.74 60.28
C ILE A 430 -13.16 -13.24 60.12
N PHE A 431 -13.54 -12.42 61.09
CA PHE A 431 -13.21 -11.00 61.08
C PHE A 431 -11.70 -10.73 61.20
N PHE A 432 -11.00 -11.44 62.10
CA PHE A 432 -9.54 -11.32 62.20
C PHE A 432 -8.82 -11.77 60.92
N GLU A 433 -9.38 -12.75 60.20
CA GLU A 433 -8.88 -13.17 58.88
C GLU A 433 -9.09 -12.10 57.80
N ASN A 434 -10.27 -11.46 57.75
CA ASN A 434 -10.48 -10.34 56.83
C ASN A 434 -9.61 -9.13 57.16
N LEU A 435 -9.32 -8.91 58.45
CA LEU A 435 -8.43 -7.85 58.90
C LEU A 435 -6.98 -8.10 58.44
N PHE A 436 -6.53 -9.35 58.37
CA PHE A 436 -5.21 -9.73 57.84
C PHE A 436 -5.01 -9.27 56.39
N TYR A 437 -6.00 -9.48 55.53
CA TYR A 437 -5.94 -9.03 54.13
C TYR A 437 -5.98 -7.51 53.96
N LEU A 438 -6.50 -6.78 54.95
CA LEU A 438 -6.63 -5.32 54.91
C LEU A 438 -5.38 -4.58 55.38
N LEU A 439 -4.45 -5.27 56.05
CA LEU A 439 -3.24 -4.70 56.65
C LEU A 439 -1.94 -5.01 55.89
N ASP A 440 -2.03 -5.78 54.81
CA ASP A 440 -0.88 -6.13 53.97
C ASP A 440 -0.46 -4.92 53.12
N SER A 441 0.53 -4.16 53.58
CA SER A 441 1.00 -2.94 52.90
C SER A 441 2.00 -3.23 51.78
N ASP A 442 2.83 -4.26 51.97
CA ASP A 442 3.73 -4.81 50.98
C ASP A 442 3.26 -6.22 50.68
N SER A 443 2.96 -6.54 49.42
CA SER A 443 2.41 -7.82 48.89
C SER A 443 3.17 -9.12 49.25
N ASN A 444 4.06 -9.06 50.23
CA ASN A 444 4.89 -10.09 50.83
C ASN A 444 4.38 -10.55 52.21
N GLY A 445 3.27 -10.00 52.76
CA GLY A 445 2.72 -10.45 54.06
C GLY A 445 3.41 -9.86 55.29
N LEU A 446 4.06 -8.69 55.15
CA LEU A 446 4.83 -8.04 56.21
C LEU A 446 4.17 -6.72 56.64
N ILE A 447 4.11 -6.47 57.94
CA ILE A 447 3.56 -5.25 58.53
C ILE A 447 4.65 -4.43 59.22
N THR A 448 4.58 -3.10 59.08
CA THR A 448 5.45 -2.18 59.83
C THR A 448 4.91 -1.95 61.24
N ALA A 449 5.81 -1.70 62.19
CA ALA A 449 5.39 -1.47 63.57
C ALA A 449 4.50 -0.22 63.73
N GLU A 450 4.70 0.78 62.87
CA GLU A 450 3.95 2.02 62.88
C GLU A 450 2.50 1.81 62.39
N ASP A 451 2.31 1.04 61.31
CA ASP A 451 0.99 0.74 60.76
C ASP A 451 0.17 -0.12 61.71
N ALA A 452 0.81 -1.11 62.34
CA ALA A 452 0.21 -1.97 63.35
C ALA A 452 -0.21 -1.19 64.60
N ALA A 453 0.65 -0.30 65.11
CA ALA A 453 0.32 0.53 66.27
C ALA A 453 -0.81 1.52 65.98
N THR A 454 -0.80 2.09 64.76
CA THR A 454 -1.86 2.99 64.30
C THR A 454 -3.19 2.26 64.26
N MET A 455 -3.26 1.07 63.67
CA MET A 455 -4.51 0.29 63.59
C MET A 455 -5.05 -0.06 64.98
N LEU A 456 -4.20 -0.58 65.87
CA LEU A 456 -4.59 -0.94 67.23
C LEU A 456 -5.04 0.27 68.06
N SER A 457 -4.55 1.48 67.78
CA SER A 457 -5.04 2.72 68.42
C SER A 457 -6.48 3.09 68.02
N PHE A 458 -6.94 2.68 66.83
CA PHE A 458 -8.32 2.88 66.39
C PHE A 458 -9.29 1.87 67.02
N VAL A 459 -8.79 0.70 67.41
CA VAL A 459 -9.60 -0.39 67.97
C VAL A 459 -9.58 -0.40 69.50
N ASN A 460 -8.43 -0.09 70.11
CA ASN A 460 -8.27 -0.05 71.55
C ASN A 460 -8.15 1.40 72.05
N LEU A 461 -9.30 2.00 72.34
CA LEU A 461 -9.41 3.39 72.82
C LEU A 461 -8.83 3.62 74.23
N SER A 462 -8.45 2.54 74.94
CA SER A 462 -7.96 2.63 76.32
C SER A 462 -6.46 2.88 76.43
N LEU A 463 -5.70 2.66 75.35
CA LEU A 463 -4.24 2.79 75.31
C LEU A 463 -3.82 3.86 74.30
N SER A 464 -2.84 4.69 74.66
CA SER A 464 -2.29 5.69 73.75
C SER A 464 -1.32 5.05 72.76
N ARG A 465 -1.21 5.63 71.56
CA ARG A 465 -0.36 5.12 70.47
C ARG A 465 1.10 4.86 70.91
N GLY A 466 1.68 5.76 71.71
CA GLY A 466 3.07 5.61 72.19
C GLY A 466 3.28 4.41 73.13
N VAL A 467 2.33 4.14 74.04
CA VAL A 467 2.39 2.96 74.93
C VAL A 467 2.26 1.68 74.12
N LEU A 468 1.47 1.73 73.06
CA LEU A 468 1.23 0.59 72.19
C LEU A 468 2.45 0.29 71.29
N GLU A 469 3.14 1.32 70.78
CA GLU A 469 4.42 1.17 70.09
C GLU A 469 5.48 0.53 70.99
N ASP A 470 5.55 0.88 72.28
CA ASP A 470 6.48 0.27 73.25
C ASP A 470 6.14 -1.22 73.54
N ILE A 471 4.85 -1.55 73.68
CA ILE A 471 4.39 -2.95 73.87
C ILE A 471 4.74 -3.78 72.63
N LEU A 472 4.54 -3.23 71.44
CA LEU A 472 4.85 -3.89 70.19
C LEU A 472 6.36 -4.03 69.98
N GLN A 473 7.16 -3.00 70.26
CA GLN A 473 8.62 -3.06 70.15
C GLN A 473 9.25 -4.04 71.15
N SER A 474 8.71 -4.13 72.36
CA SER A 474 9.15 -5.12 73.37
C SER A 474 8.74 -6.55 73.01
N ALA A 475 7.56 -6.75 72.41
CA ALA A 475 7.14 -8.05 71.87
C ALA A 475 7.94 -8.45 70.60
N TRP A 476 8.40 -7.48 69.82
CA TRP A 476 9.06 -7.70 68.51
C TRP A 476 10.59 -7.63 68.50
N GLN A 477 11.23 -7.50 69.67
CA GLN A 477 12.69 -7.48 69.79
C GLN A 477 13.37 -6.50 68.82
N GLU A 478 12.86 -5.26 68.73
CA GLU A 478 13.39 -4.17 67.89
C GLU A 478 13.42 -4.42 66.35
N LYS A 479 12.70 -5.42 65.84
CA LYS A 479 12.57 -5.62 64.39
C LYS A 479 11.65 -4.56 63.75
N LYS A 480 12.06 -4.02 62.59
CA LYS A 480 11.30 -2.99 61.85
C LYS A 480 10.14 -3.54 61.00
N LEU A 481 10.21 -4.81 60.60
CA LEU A 481 9.23 -5.51 59.76
C LEU A 481 8.92 -6.86 60.37
N PHE A 482 7.65 -7.25 60.38
CA PHE A 482 7.18 -8.46 61.05
C PHE A 482 6.16 -9.22 60.21
N ASP A 483 6.07 -10.54 60.43
CA ASP A 483 5.08 -11.40 59.76
C ASP A 483 3.68 -11.10 60.33
N CYS A 484 2.71 -10.89 59.46
CA CYS A 484 1.31 -10.65 59.83
C CYS A 484 0.71 -11.79 60.68
N ARG A 485 1.25 -13.01 60.61
CA ARG A 485 0.84 -14.14 61.45
C ARG A 485 1.09 -13.88 62.94
N ASP A 486 2.27 -13.39 63.27
CA ASP A 486 2.64 -13.17 64.67
C ASP A 486 1.94 -11.92 65.23
N PHE A 487 1.61 -10.95 64.36
CA PHE A 487 0.75 -9.82 64.71
C PHE A 487 -0.67 -10.26 65.09
N LEU A 488 -1.25 -11.23 64.36
CA LEU A 488 -2.57 -11.78 64.68
C LEU A 488 -2.63 -12.43 66.07
N GLU A 489 -1.56 -13.11 66.51
CA GLU A 489 -1.51 -13.69 67.85
C GLU A 489 -1.56 -12.62 68.94
N ILE A 490 -0.85 -11.51 68.74
CA ILE A 490 -0.86 -10.35 69.65
C ILE A 490 -2.24 -9.65 69.63
N CYS A 491 -2.85 -9.53 68.45
CA CYS A 491 -4.20 -9.00 68.29
C CYS A 491 -5.23 -9.82 69.06
N VAL A 492 -5.14 -11.15 68.98
CA VAL A 492 -6.02 -12.05 69.74
C VAL A 492 -5.80 -11.84 71.24
N GLU A 493 -4.56 -11.82 71.73
CA GLU A 493 -4.28 -11.60 73.16
C GLU A 493 -4.77 -10.23 73.69
N LEU A 494 -4.60 -9.16 72.92
CA LEU A 494 -4.99 -7.80 73.34
C LEU A 494 -6.48 -7.50 73.17
N MET A 495 -7.16 -8.16 72.23
CA MET A 495 -8.54 -7.83 71.84
C MET A 495 -9.56 -8.92 72.14
N TRP A 496 -9.16 -10.07 72.70
CA TRP A 496 -10.11 -11.15 73.02
C TRP A 496 -11.21 -10.71 73.99
N THR A 497 -10.89 -9.76 74.88
CA THR A 497 -11.77 -9.27 75.94
C THR A 497 -12.62 -8.07 75.52
N THR A 498 -12.35 -7.44 74.36
CA THR A 498 -13.11 -6.28 73.89
C THR A 498 -14.40 -6.71 73.16
N PRO A 499 -15.52 -5.98 73.31
CA PRO A 499 -16.75 -6.29 72.60
C PRO A 499 -16.58 -6.23 71.07
N PHE A 500 -17.00 -7.28 70.35
CA PHE A 500 -16.83 -7.41 68.90
C PHE A 500 -17.36 -6.22 68.09
N LYS A 501 -18.45 -5.59 68.54
CA LYS A 501 -19.03 -4.41 67.90
C LYS A 501 -18.09 -3.20 67.91
N GLU A 502 -17.26 -3.05 68.94
CA GLU A 502 -16.27 -1.98 69.07
C GLU A 502 -15.05 -2.25 68.18
N ILE A 503 -14.62 -3.50 68.10
CA ILE A 503 -13.54 -3.94 67.21
C ILE A 503 -13.91 -3.66 65.75
N LYS A 504 -15.13 -4.02 65.35
CA LYS A 504 -15.64 -3.79 64.00
C LYS A 504 -15.71 -2.30 63.66
N LEU A 505 -16.22 -1.47 64.58
CA LEU A 505 -16.32 -0.03 64.39
C LEU A 505 -14.94 0.65 64.30
N GLY A 506 -13.98 0.21 65.12
CA GLY A 506 -12.59 0.70 65.06
C GLY A 506 -11.92 0.38 63.73
N ALA A 507 -12.11 -0.83 63.21
CA ALA A 507 -11.58 -1.22 61.90
C ALA A 507 -12.22 -0.43 60.74
N GLU A 508 -13.55 -0.25 60.75
CA GLU A 508 -14.25 0.57 59.74
C GLU A 508 -13.76 2.03 59.75
N ASN A 509 -13.48 2.58 60.94
CA ASN A 509 -12.90 3.93 61.09
C ASN A 509 -11.47 4.02 60.55
N TYR A 510 -10.63 3.01 60.79
CA TYR A 510 -9.28 2.94 60.22
C TYR A 510 -9.32 2.90 58.68
N ILE A 511 -10.17 2.07 58.09
CA ILE A 511 -10.34 1.96 56.63
C ILE A 511 -10.83 3.27 56.02
N SER A 512 -11.80 3.92 56.66
CA SER A 512 -12.32 5.22 56.23
C SER A 512 -11.24 6.31 56.29
N SER A 513 -10.40 6.28 57.33
CA SER A 513 -9.25 7.19 57.47
C SER A 513 -8.22 6.98 56.35
N GLN A 514 -7.82 5.73 56.09
CA GLN A 514 -6.89 5.39 55.02
C GLN A 514 -7.43 5.81 53.64
N THR A 515 -8.69 5.51 53.36
CA THR A 515 -9.33 5.90 52.08
C THR A 515 -9.35 7.41 51.88
N ARG A 516 -9.57 8.20 52.96
CA ARG A 516 -9.50 9.67 52.91
C ARG A 516 -8.07 10.18 52.70
N HIS A 517 -7.08 9.52 53.31
CA HIS A 517 -5.67 9.83 53.12
C HIS A 517 -5.26 9.61 51.66
N THR A 518 -5.57 8.45 51.07
CA THR A 518 -5.27 8.13 49.67
C THR A 518 -5.96 9.09 48.70
N LYS A 519 -7.23 9.44 48.94
CA LYS A 519 -7.95 10.46 48.15
C LYS A 519 -7.28 11.83 48.25
N ARG A 520 -6.85 12.27 49.45
CA ARG A 520 -6.10 13.52 49.62
C ARG A 520 -4.76 13.51 48.88
N CYS A 521 -3.99 12.43 48.97
CA CYS A 521 -2.74 12.26 48.22
C CYS A 521 -2.99 12.31 46.71
N HIS A 522 -3.97 11.57 46.19
CA HIS A 522 -4.33 11.58 44.77
C HIS A 522 -4.76 12.98 44.27
N THR A 523 -5.50 13.73 45.10
CA THR A 523 -5.93 15.10 44.78
C THR A 523 -4.75 16.09 44.82
N TYR A 524 -3.78 15.86 45.71
CA TYR A 524 -2.54 16.64 45.80
C TYR A 524 -1.64 16.42 44.57
N TRP A 525 -1.50 15.16 44.12
CA TRP A 525 -0.73 14.80 42.92
C TRP A 525 -1.38 15.30 41.62
N LEU A 526 -2.71 15.24 41.49
CA LEU A 526 -3.45 15.82 40.36
C LEU A 526 -3.33 17.35 40.26
N LYS A 527 -3.09 18.03 41.39
CA LYS A 527 -2.88 19.48 41.43
C LYS A 527 -1.46 19.86 41.01
N TRP A 528 -0.49 18.98 41.26
CA TRP A 528 0.90 19.12 40.81
C TRP A 528 1.08 18.74 39.33
N SER A 529 0.27 17.85 38.76
CA SER A 529 0.33 17.48 37.34
C SER A 529 -0.34 18.48 36.39
N ARG A 530 -0.89 19.59 36.91
CA ARG A 530 -1.50 20.71 36.15
C ARG A 530 -0.71 22.01 36.25
N ILE A 531 0.45 21.99 36.92
CA ILE A 531 1.49 23.05 36.91
C ILE A 531 2.62 22.50 36.06
#